data_AF-A0AAP2GFH4-F1
#
_entry.id   AF-A0AAP2GFH4-F1
#
_cell.length_a   1.000
_cell.length_b   1.000
_cell.length_c   1.000
_cell.angle_alpha   90.00
_cell.angle_beta   90.00
_cell.angle_gamma   90.00
#
_symmetry.space_group_name_H-M   'P 1'
#
loop_
_entity.id
_entity.type
_entity.pdbx_description
1 polymer ?
#
loop_
_entity_poly.entity_id
_entity_poly.type
_entity_poly.pdbx_seq_one_letter_code
_entity_poly.pdbx_strand_id
1 'polypeptide(L)'
;MKQTILFLTFCFLMPTVFAQQYLWTTQTGDSAIGKFQKQIALADVTGAVLEFYDQYQLYHDMAGYSKEAFIKTVDFGFKDWSWLNDVHELTVFAVRTNAGQGSVVIVLCVSNDNVNMLAFANMAIAGNYNSRPTLSREKFTRWFQTLLN
;
A
#
# COMPACT_ATOMS: atom_id res chain seq x y z
N MET A 1 -36.10 -11.81 -26.43
CA MET A 1 -34.74 -11.25 -26.27
C MET A 1 -34.76 -10.11 -25.27
N LYS A 2 -34.64 -10.38 -23.96
CA LYS A 2 -34.67 -9.34 -22.91
C LYS A 2 -33.59 -9.52 -21.81
N GLN A 3 -32.75 -10.55 -21.90
CA GLN A 3 -31.76 -10.86 -20.85
C GLN A 3 -30.35 -10.35 -21.14
N THR A 4 -30.01 -9.94 -22.37
CA THR A 4 -28.64 -9.53 -22.70
C THR A 4 -28.34 -8.05 -22.40
N ILE A 5 -29.37 -7.22 -22.21
CA ILE A 5 -29.18 -5.77 -22.03
C ILE A 5 -28.76 -5.43 -20.59
N LEU A 6 -29.20 -6.22 -19.59
CA LEU A 6 -28.93 -5.93 -18.18
C LEU A 6 -27.44 -6.06 -17.79
N PHE A 7 -26.71 -6.98 -18.45
CA PHE A 7 -25.28 -7.20 -18.17
C PHE A 7 -24.41 -6.06 -18.72
N LEU A 8 -24.81 -5.46 -19.85
CA LEU A 8 -24.11 -4.33 -20.45
C LEU A 8 -24.37 -3.01 -19.70
N THR A 9 -25.55 -2.84 -19.09
CA THR A 9 -25.85 -1.62 -18.32
C THR A 9 -25.04 -1.53 -17.02
N PHE A 10 -24.64 -2.67 -16.43
CA PHE A 10 -23.83 -2.69 -15.22
C PHE A 10 -22.36 -2.27 -15.45
N CYS A 11 -21.86 -2.42 -16.68
CA CYS A 11 -20.48 -2.01 -17.04
C CYS A 11 -20.30 -0.50 -17.18
N PHE A 12 -21.38 0.28 -17.36
CA PHE A 12 -21.32 1.73 -17.59
C PHE A 12 -21.49 2.60 -16.33
N LEU A 13 -21.69 1.99 -15.15
CA LEU A 13 -21.91 2.71 -13.88
C LEU A 13 -20.69 2.74 -12.95
N MET A 14 -19.56 2.17 -13.35
CA MET A 14 -18.34 2.23 -12.55
C MET A 14 -17.53 3.44 -13.00
N PRO A 15 -17.30 4.46 -12.15
CA PRO A 15 -16.21 5.38 -12.41
C PRO A 15 -14.91 4.58 -12.37
N THR A 16 -14.43 4.15 -13.54
CA THR A 16 -13.09 3.63 -13.74
C THR A 16 -12.13 4.79 -13.60
N VAL A 17 -11.62 5.02 -12.39
CA VAL A 17 -10.52 5.95 -12.16
C VAL A 17 -9.44 5.20 -11.37
N PHE A 18 -8.51 4.66 -12.17
CA PHE A 18 -7.26 3.98 -11.84
C PHE A 18 -7.37 2.67 -11.04
N ALA A 19 -6.60 1.67 -11.44
CA ALA A 19 -6.58 0.31 -10.91
C ALA A 19 -5.95 0.21 -9.50
N GLN A 20 -6.30 1.15 -8.62
CA GLN A 20 -5.85 1.28 -7.25
C GLN A 20 -6.98 0.88 -6.30
N GLN A 21 -6.71 -0.07 -5.41
CA GLN A 21 -7.64 -0.60 -4.44
C GLN A 21 -7.05 -0.42 -3.05
N TYR A 22 -7.74 0.34 -2.19
CA TYR A 22 -7.42 0.37 -0.76
C TYR A 22 -7.69 -1.01 -0.15
N LEU A 23 -6.70 -1.57 0.54
CA LEU A 23 -6.81 -2.88 1.18
C LEU A 23 -7.22 -2.72 2.65
N TRP A 24 -6.46 -1.92 3.40
CA TRP A 24 -6.73 -1.61 4.79
C TRP A 24 -5.92 -0.40 5.29
N THR A 25 -6.32 0.15 6.43
CA THR A 25 -5.60 1.23 7.13
C THR A 25 -5.71 1.05 8.66
N THR A 26 -4.77 1.64 9.41
CA THR A 26 -4.92 1.81 10.87
C THR A 26 -5.63 3.12 11.23
N GLN A 27 -5.83 4.02 10.27
CA GLN A 27 -6.47 5.32 10.51
C GLN A 27 -7.92 5.14 10.98
N THR A 28 -8.30 5.88 12.00
CA THR A 28 -9.65 5.85 12.55
C THR A 28 -10.66 6.57 11.64
N GLY A 29 -11.90 6.09 11.66
CA GLY A 29 -12.99 6.52 10.77
C GLY A 29 -13.48 7.97 10.92
N ASP A 30 -12.84 8.80 11.74
CA ASP A 30 -13.15 10.22 11.82
C ASP A 30 -12.48 11.03 10.70
N SER A 31 -11.50 10.45 10.00
CA SER A 31 -10.90 11.04 8.79
C SER A 31 -11.73 10.73 7.53
N ALA A 32 -11.61 11.58 6.51
CA ALA A 32 -12.25 11.38 5.20
C ALA A 32 -11.82 10.06 4.51
N ILE A 33 -10.66 9.51 4.91
CA ILE A 33 -10.07 8.28 4.37
C ILE A 33 -10.58 7.04 5.14
N GLY A 34 -10.78 7.14 6.46
CA GLY A 34 -11.15 6.01 7.32
C GLY A 34 -12.59 5.50 7.16
N LYS A 35 -13.53 6.33 6.69
CA LYS A 35 -14.97 5.96 6.64
C LYS A 35 -15.33 4.87 5.63
N PHE A 36 -14.48 4.64 4.63
CA PHE A 36 -14.78 3.73 3.51
C PHE A 36 -13.74 2.62 3.33
N GLN A 37 -12.85 2.44 4.31
CA GLN A 37 -11.73 1.53 4.22
C GLN A 37 -11.78 0.50 5.35
N LYS A 38 -11.30 -0.72 5.06
CA LYS A 38 -11.14 -1.75 6.09
C LYS A 38 -10.14 -1.24 7.13
N GLN A 39 -10.57 -1.12 8.37
CA GLN A 39 -9.69 -0.74 9.48
C GLN A 39 -9.09 -2.00 10.13
N ILE A 40 -7.80 -1.94 10.48
CA ILE A 40 -7.14 -2.94 11.33
C ILE A 40 -6.44 -2.26 12.50
N ALA A 41 -6.24 -2.97 13.61
CA ALA A 41 -5.48 -2.44 14.72
C ALA A 41 -3.98 -2.39 14.37
N LEU A 42 -3.24 -1.44 14.94
CA LEU A 42 -1.78 -1.35 14.74
C LEU A 42 -1.07 -2.65 15.15
N ALA A 43 -1.55 -3.33 16.19
CA ALA A 43 -1.04 -4.63 16.64
C ALA A 43 -1.16 -5.74 15.59
N ASP A 44 -2.11 -5.64 14.65
CA ASP A 44 -2.36 -6.64 13.61
C ASP A 44 -1.57 -6.37 12.32
N VAL A 45 -0.95 -5.19 12.19
CA VAL A 45 -0.26 -4.75 10.97
C VAL A 45 0.86 -5.71 10.57
N THR A 46 1.67 -6.17 11.52
CA THR A 46 2.75 -7.12 11.21
C THR A 46 2.20 -8.41 10.60
N GLY A 47 1.11 -8.95 11.15
CA GLY A 47 0.46 -10.15 10.61
C GLY A 47 -0.06 -9.91 9.20
N ALA A 48 -0.77 -8.80 8.98
CA ALA A 48 -1.32 -8.44 7.68
C ALA A 48 -0.25 -8.23 6.60
N VAL A 49 0.90 -7.63 6.95
CA VAL A 49 2.02 -7.44 6.02
C VAL A 49 2.72 -8.75 5.70
N LEU A 50 2.80 -9.68 6.65
CA LEU A 50 3.36 -11.01 6.41
C LEU A 50 2.54 -11.82 5.41
N GLU A 51 1.23 -11.59 5.29
CA GLU A 51 0.43 -12.21 4.22
C GLU A 51 0.91 -11.77 2.84
N PHE A 52 1.24 -10.49 2.65
CA PHE A 52 1.83 -10.00 1.41
C PHE A 52 3.24 -10.55 1.20
N TYR A 53 4.05 -10.58 2.25
CA TYR A 53 5.37 -11.18 2.21
C TYR A 53 5.32 -12.65 1.79
N ASP A 54 4.31 -13.41 2.24
CA ASP A 54 4.14 -14.84 1.93
C ASP A 54 3.54 -15.06 0.52
N GLN A 55 2.72 -14.14 0.00
CA GLN A 55 2.09 -14.24 -1.32
C GLN A 55 2.96 -13.75 -2.48
N TYR A 56 3.74 -12.69 -2.29
CA TYR A 56 4.46 -12.01 -3.36
C TYR A 56 5.93 -12.42 -3.45
N GLN A 57 6.43 -12.65 -4.66
CA GLN A 57 7.79 -13.16 -4.90
C GLN A 57 8.90 -12.14 -4.60
N LEU A 58 8.59 -10.85 -4.72
CA LEU A 58 9.52 -9.75 -4.56
C LEU A 58 8.99 -8.78 -3.51
N TYR A 59 9.92 -8.16 -2.78
CA TYR A 59 9.62 -6.93 -2.06
C TYR A 59 10.72 -5.90 -2.29
N HIS A 60 10.36 -4.63 -2.20
CA HIS A 60 11.28 -3.51 -2.31
C HIS A 60 11.14 -2.65 -1.05
N ASP A 61 12.29 -2.36 -0.44
CA ASP A 61 12.41 -1.52 0.74
C ASP A 61 12.70 -0.09 0.30
N MET A 62 11.78 0.81 0.63
CA MET A 62 11.92 2.26 0.48
C MET A 62 11.63 2.95 1.81
N ALA A 63 12.16 2.39 2.91
CA ALA A 63 12.10 2.97 4.24
C ALA A 63 13.10 4.12 4.43
N GLY A 64 12.84 4.99 5.42
CA GLY A 64 13.78 5.99 5.90
C GLY A 64 13.69 7.38 5.25
N TYR A 65 12.61 7.69 4.53
CA TYR A 65 12.42 9.03 3.99
C TYR A 65 11.83 9.98 5.04
N SER A 66 12.29 11.22 5.05
CA SER A 66 11.48 12.32 5.60
C SER A 66 10.26 12.55 4.69
N LYS A 67 9.17 13.12 5.22
CA LYS A 67 7.99 13.46 4.40
C LYS A 67 8.35 14.29 3.16
N GLU A 68 9.16 15.33 3.34
CA GLU A 68 9.59 16.19 2.23
C GLU A 68 10.40 15.41 1.18
N ALA A 69 11.35 14.58 1.60
CA ALA A 69 12.16 13.78 0.68
C ALA A 69 11.32 12.74 -0.05
N PHE A 70 10.36 12.11 0.64
CA PHE A 70 9.42 11.15 0.07
C PHE A 70 8.61 11.80 -1.06
N ILE A 71 7.97 12.94 -0.80
CA ILE A 71 7.13 13.67 -1.76
C ILE A 71 7.94 14.07 -3.02
N LYS A 72 9.21 14.44 -2.86
CA LYS A 72 10.08 14.80 -3.99
C LYS A 72 10.56 13.60 -4.80
N THR A 73 10.72 12.45 -4.15
CA THR A 73 11.33 11.25 -4.77
C THR A 73 10.29 10.36 -5.42
N VAL A 74 9.07 10.32 -4.86
CA VAL A 74 8.05 9.34 -5.22
C VAL A 74 7.02 9.94 -6.17
N ASP A 75 7.19 9.64 -7.46
CA ASP A 75 6.20 9.92 -8.51
C ASP A 75 5.56 8.62 -9.01
N PHE A 76 4.54 8.14 -8.28
CA PHE A 76 3.70 7.02 -8.71
C PHE A 76 2.44 7.47 -9.45
N GLY A 77 2.45 8.66 -10.07
CA GLY A 77 1.27 9.22 -10.72
C GLY A 77 0.16 9.66 -9.74
N PHE A 78 0.45 9.67 -8.44
CA PHE A 78 -0.36 10.37 -7.44
C PHE A 78 -0.05 11.85 -7.50
N LYS A 79 -1.06 12.68 -7.78
CA LYS A 79 -0.89 14.12 -7.98
C LYS A 79 -0.79 14.92 -6.68
N ASP A 80 -1.19 14.33 -5.55
CA ASP A 80 -1.22 15.03 -4.27
C ASP A 80 -0.83 14.12 -3.10
N TRP A 81 0.30 14.45 -2.48
CA TRP A 81 0.83 13.80 -1.28
C TRP A 81 0.73 14.70 -0.04
N SER A 82 0.07 15.86 -0.14
CA SER A 82 -0.03 16.85 0.95
C SER A 82 -0.67 16.28 2.21
N TRP A 83 -1.59 15.31 2.07
CA TRP A 83 -2.24 14.59 3.16
C TRP A 83 -1.26 13.88 4.10
N LEU A 84 -0.03 13.56 3.65
CA LEU A 84 1.01 13.00 4.53
C LEU A 84 1.37 13.97 5.66
N ASN A 85 1.25 15.28 5.44
CA ASN A 85 1.55 16.29 6.46
C ASN A 85 0.52 16.32 7.58
N ASP A 86 -0.70 15.84 7.33
CA ASP A 86 -1.80 15.79 8.31
C ASP A 86 -1.71 14.56 9.24
N VAL A 87 -0.78 13.64 8.97
CA VAL A 87 -0.54 12.44 9.79
C VAL A 87 0.46 12.75 10.90
N HIS A 88 -0.02 12.85 12.14
CA HIS A 88 0.80 13.12 13.32
C HIS A 88 1.10 11.85 14.15
N GLU A 89 0.22 10.87 14.10
CA GLU A 89 0.38 9.57 14.75
C GLU A 89 0.71 8.49 13.73
N LEU A 90 1.45 7.46 14.17
CA LEU A 90 1.82 6.35 13.29
C LEU A 90 0.57 5.74 12.64
N THR A 91 0.47 5.90 11.34
CA THR A 91 -0.63 5.42 10.52
C THR A 91 -0.10 4.57 9.39
N VAL A 92 -0.66 3.38 9.24
CA VAL A 92 -0.24 2.42 8.21
C VAL A 92 -1.35 2.24 7.19
N PHE A 93 -1.01 2.37 5.92
CA PHE A 93 -1.92 2.18 4.79
C PHE A 93 -1.41 1.04 3.92
N ALA A 94 -2.33 0.19 3.47
CA ALA A 94 -2.05 -0.80 2.44
C ALA A 94 -2.93 -0.53 1.21
N VAL A 95 -2.29 -0.36 0.07
CA VAL A 95 -2.94 -0.09 -1.21
C VAL A 95 -2.42 -1.07 -2.24
N ARG A 96 -3.32 -1.64 -3.03
CA ARG A 96 -2.96 -2.43 -4.20
C ARG A 96 -3.09 -1.57 -5.44
N THR A 97 -2.11 -1.61 -6.33
CA THR A 97 -2.17 -0.98 -7.65
C THR A 97 -1.83 -1.97 -8.74
N ASN A 98 -2.13 -1.64 -9.99
CA ASN A 98 -1.72 -2.38 -11.17
C ASN A 98 -0.64 -1.60 -11.91
N ALA A 99 0.52 -2.22 -12.14
CA ALA A 99 1.64 -1.65 -12.88
C ALA A 99 1.65 -2.03 -14.37
N GLY A 100 0.50 -2.41 -14.93
CA GLY A 100 0.31 -2.84 -16.32
C GLY A 100 0.71 -4.29 -16.59
N GLN A 101 1.79 -4.77 -15.97
CA GLN A 101 2.28 -6.15 -16.14
C GLN A 101 2.02 -7.05 -14.92
N GLY A 102 1.55 -6.48 -13.80
CA GLY A 102 1.25 -7.22 -12.58
C GLY A 102 0.67 -6.32 -11.50
N SER A 103 0.21 -6.93 -10.40
CA SER A 103 -0.23 -6.17 -9.23
C SER A 103 0.91 -5.89 -8.26
N VAL A 104 0.93 -4.69 -7.71
CA VAL A 104 1.81 -4.25 -6.63
C VAL A 104 0.96 -3.98 -5.40
N VAL A 105 1.42 -4.44 -4.24
CA VAL A 105 0.88 -3.99 -2.95
C VAL A 105 1.89 -3.04 -2.32
N ILE A 106 1.46 -1.83 -2.01
CA ILE A 106 2.26 -0.81 -1.35
C ILE A 106 1.76 -0.70 0.09
N VAL A 107 2.70 -0.80 1.03
CA VAL A 107 2.47 -0.55 2.46
C VAL A 107 3.22 0.74 2.82
N LEU A 108 2.48 1.74 3.26
CA LEU A 108 3.00 3.03 3.73
C LEU A 108 2.86 3.12 5.24
N CYS A 109 3.95 3.24 5.97
CA CYS A 109 3.95 3.59 7.39
C CYS A 109 4.33 5.06 7.51
N VAL A 110 3.38 5.89 7.93
CA VAL A 110 3.52 7.34 8.00
C VAL A 110 3.49 7.74 9.46
N SER A 111 4.55 8.39 9.92
CA SER A 111 4.67 8.98 11.26
C SER A 111 4.67 10.50 11.15
N ASN A 112 4.87 11.21 12.26
CA ASN A 112 4.96 12.68 12.23
C ASN A 112 6.05 13.20 11.28
N ASP A 113 7.21 12.55 11.25
CA ASP A 113 8.39 13.06 10.53
C ASP A 113 8.81 12.19 9.34
N ASN A 114 8.52 10.90 9.40
CA ASN A 114 9.04 9.90 8.47
C ASN A 114 7.95 9.14 7.72
N VAL A 115 8.30 8.75 6.49
CA VAL A 115 7.53 7.85 5.64
C VAL A 115 8.39 6.63 5.33
N ASN A 116 7.89 5.45 5.70
CA ASN A 116 8.46 4.19 5.27
C ASN A 116 7.53 3.55 4.25
N MET A 117 8.08 3.11 3.12
CA MET A 117 7.30 2.44 2.09
C MET A 117 7.88 1.06 1.79
N LEU A 118 7.00 0.07 1.69
CA LEU A 118 7.31 -1.25 1.16
C LEU A 118 6.45 -1.51 -0.06
N ALA A 119 7.03 -2.10 -1.09
CA ALA A 119 6.29 -2.54 -2.27
C ALA A 119 6.48 -4.05 -2.47
N PHE A 120 5.39 -4.79 -2.60
CA PHE A 120 5.34 -6.22 -2.86
C PHE A 120 4.85 -6.48 -4.28
N ALA A 121 5.55 -7.31 -5.04
CA ALA A 121 5.21 -7.57 -6.44
C ALA A 121 5.56 -9.00 -6.86
N ASN A 122 4.87 -9.49 -7.90
CA ASN A 122 5.15 -10.80 -8.50
C ASN A 122 6.15 -10.74 -9.66
N MET A 123 6.55 -9.53 -10.06
CA MET A 123 7.53 -9.29 -11.10
C MET A 123 8.25 -7.98 -10.84
N ALA A 124 9.48 -7.86 -11.33
CA ALA A 124 10.27 -6.66 -11.15
C ALA A 124 9.66 -5.53 -11.98
N ILE A 125 9.22 -4.46 -11.31
CA ILE A 125 8.63 -3.28 -11.96
C ILE A 125 9.64 -2.15 -11.80
N ALA A 126 10.54 -1.99 -12.77
CA ALA A 126 11.55 -0.92 -12.84
C ALA A 126 12.13 -0.48 -11.48
N GLY A 127 13.18 -1.16 -11.00
CA GLY A 127 13.84 -0.85 -9.74
C GLY A 127 14.66 -2.04 -9.21
N ASN A 128 15.45 -1.82 -8.16
CA ASN A 128 16.22 -2.88 -7.48
C ASN A 128 15.33 -3.62 -6.48
N TYR A 129 14.44 -4.48 -6.96
CA TYR A 129 13.66 -5.36 -6.07
C TYR A 129 14.60 -6.34 -5.40
N ASN A 130 14.42 -6.52 -4.09
CA ASN A 130 14.96 -7.70 -3.45
C ASN A 130 14.08 -8.87 -3.93
N SER A 131 14.62 -9.67 -4.86
CA SER A 131 14.14 -11.05 -4.97
C SER A 131 14.25 -11.66 -3.59
N ARG A 132 13.22 -12.35 -3.09
CA ARG A 132 13.28 -12.99 -1.76
C ARG A 132 14.62 -13.73 -1.64
N PRO A 133 15.64 -13.17 -0.97
CA PRO A 133 16.96 -13.77 -0.99
C PRO A 133 17.02 -14.56 0.30
N THR A 134 16.22 -15.61 0.44
CA THR A 134 16.24 -16.46 1.66
C THR A 134 16.25 -15.65 2.97
N LEU A 135 15.64 -14.46 3.01
CA LEU A 135 15.43 -13.77 4.28
C LEU A 135 14.39 -14.61 4.99
N SER A 136 14.84 -15.32 6.03
CA SER A 136 13.95 -16.04 6.93
C SER A 136 12.85 -15.07 7.35
N ARG A 137 11.58 -15.46 7.22
CA ARG A 137 10.39 -14.68 7.59
C ARG A 137 10.57 -13.92 8.90
N GLU A 138 11.27 -14.51 9.87
CA GLU A 138 11.66 -13.88 11.14
C GLU A 138 12.52 -12.63 11.01
N LYS A 139 13.58 -12.64 10.17
CA LYS A 139 14.43 -11.47 9.92
C LYS A 139 13.62 -10.33 9.31
N PHE A 140 12.77 -10.65 8.34
CA PHE A 140 11.85 -9.67 7.76
C PHE A 140 10.89 -9.13 8.82
N THR A 141 10.30 -10.00 9.64
CA THR A 141 9.37 -9.61 10.72
C THR A 141 10.03 -8.63 11.69
N ARG A 142 11.23 -8.94 12.19
CA ARG A 142 11.96 -8.09 13.14
C ARG A 142 12.32 -6.75 12.52
N TRP A 143 12.78 -6.74 11.26
CA TRP A 143 13.07 -5.50 10.54
C TRP A 143 11.81 -4.66 10.32
N PHE A 144 10.71 -5.26 9.84
CA PHE A 144 9.47 -4.53 9.61
C PHE A 144 8.91 -3.91 10.89
N GLN A 145 9.03 -4.60 12.03
CA GLN A 145 8.64 -4.06 13.33
C GLN A 145 9.43 -2.80 13.72
N THR A 146 10.67 -2.62 13.25
CA THR A 146 11.40 -1.37 13.51
C THR A 146 10.82 -0.15 12.78
N LEU A 147 9.98 -0.39 11.76
CA LEU A 147 9.30 0.67 11.00
C LEU A 147 7.96 1.09 11.63
N LEU A 148 7.49 0.35 12.64
CA LEU A 148 6.22 0.57 13.35
C LEU A 148 6.43 1.22 14.73
N ASN A 149 7.62 1.77 14.99
CA ASN A 149 7.96 2.45 16.24
C ASN A 149 7.94 3.97 16.07
#